data_AF-A0A317LKP7-F1
#
_entry.id   AF-A0A317LKP7-F1
#
_cell.length_a   1.000
_cell.length_b   1.000
_cell.length_c   1.000
_cell.angle_alpha   90.00
_cell.angle_beta   90.00
_cell.angle_gamma   90.00
#
_symmetry.space_group_name_H-M   'P 1'
#
loop_
_entity.id
_entity.type
_entity.pdbx_description
1 polymer ?
#
loop_
_entity_poly.entity_id
_entity_poly.type
_entity_poly.pdbx_seq_one_letter_code
_entity_poly.pdbx_strand_id
1 'polypeptide(L)'
;MSETTPSTTHVRLIGGPEDWREQLLDHLTEADLQAPRESLGGYLISSHVPADHPDPGARAVYEPDSEPMRADLWFFRGWVPLGPYDPELRRADRHQGVTVVLDHDGLVVEWTSDDGVHRVDRVLAHWEASGEDDLGADVWHVRSAGVDWELRHHAPDMWDAGQLLTSET
;
A
#
# COMPACT_ATOMS: atom_id res chain seq x y z
N MET A 1 40.64 -0.97 16.23
CA MET A 1 39.30 -0.35 16.11
C MET A 1 38.60 -1.15 15.04
N SER A 2 37.60 -1.95 15.39
CA SER A 2 36.82 -2.68 14.40
C SER A 2 35.89 -1.67 13.75
N GLU A 3 36.04 -1.46 12.44
CA GLU A 3 35.02 -0.78 11.63
C GLU A 3 33.78 -1.68 11.65
N THR A 4 32.79 -1.30 12.45
CA THR A 4 31.45 -1.85 12.33
C THR A 4 30.91 -1.32 11.01
N THR A 5 31.03 -2.09 9.93
CA THR A 5 30.30 -1.82 8.69
C THR A 5 28.82 -1.73 9.05
N PRO A 6 28.13 -0.62 8.75
CA PRO A 6 26.70 -0.52 9.02
C PRO A 6 26.00 -1.69 8.30
N SER A 7 25.19 -2.44 9.04
CA SER A 7 24.24 -3.40 8.46
C SER A 7 23.36 -2.61 7.50
N THR A 8 23.49 -2.88 6.21
CA THR A 8 22.60 -2.31 5.20
C THR A 8 21.26 -2.99 5.38
N THR A 9 20.25 -2.23 5.80
CA THR A 9 18.87 -2.71 5.89
C THR A 9 18.13 -2.26 4.63
N HIS A 10 17.28 -3.13 4.11
CA HIS A 10 16.54 -2.85 2.90
C HIS A 10 15.11 -2.50 3.26
N VAL A 11 14.57 -1.44 2.66
CA VAL A 11 13.14 -1.14 2.73
C VAL A 11 12.46 -1.61 1.46
N ARG A 12 11.44 -2.44 1.58
CA ARG A 12 10.64 -2.92 0.46
C ARG A 12 9.47 -1.98 0.21
N LEU A 13 9.36 -1.53 -1.04
CA LEU A 13 8.24 -0.70 -1.49
C LEU A 13 7.09 -1.57 -1.97
N ILE A 14 5.89 -1.34 -1.43
CA ILE A 14 4.68 -2.11 -1.73
C ILE A 14 3.70 -1.24 -2.51
N GLY A 15 3.28 -1.74 -3.67
CA GLY A 15 2.37 -1.05 -4.57
C GLY A 15 2.99 0.12 -5.32
N GLY A 16 2.15 1.02 -5.82
CA GLY A 16 2.56 2.23 -6.53
C GLY A 16 2.99 2.01 -7.99
N PRO A 17 3.69 3.00 -8.58
CA PRO A 17 4.05 3.00 -10.01
C PRO A 17 5.03 1.90 -10.40
N GLU A 18 5.14 1.64 -11.71
CA GLU A 18 5.90 0.49 -12.23
C GLU A 18 7.40 0.51 -11.94
N ASP A 19 7.98 1.70 -11.84
CA ASP A 19 9.40 1.89 -11.56
C ASP A 19 9.76 1.74 -10.08
N TRP A 20 8.78 1.82 -9.18
CA TRP A 20 9.02 1.73 -7.73
C TRP A 20 8.40 0.52 -7.05
N ARG A 21 7.34 -0.09 -7.61
CA ARG A 21 6.71 -1.27 -7.01
C ARG A 21 7.74 -2.38 -6.79
N GLU A 22 7.72 -2.97 -5.60
CA GLU A 22 8.57 -4.09 -5.19
C GLU A 22 10.08 -3.80 -5.19
N GLN A 23 10.49 -2.54 -5.41
CA GLN A 23 11.88 -2.15 -5.29
C GLN A 23 12.35 -2.19 -3.84
N LEU A 24 13.65 -2.38 -3.67
CA LEU A 24 14.32 -2.29 -2.38
C LEU A 24 15.12 -0.98 -2.32
N LEU A 25 14.86 -0.17 -1.30
CA LEU A 25 15.72 0.97 -0.97
C LEU A 25 16.89 0.46 -0.12
N ASP A 26 18.11 0.72 -0.59
CA ASP A 26 19.37 0.23 -0.01
C ASP A 26 20.20 1.33 0.68
N HIS A 27 19.70 2.57 0.69
CA HIS A 27 20.39 3.73 1.26
C HIS A 27 20.02 4.00 2.73
N LEU A 28 19.09 3.23 3.30
CA LEU A 28 18.63 3.37 4.68
C LEU A 28 19.42 2.44 5.60
N THR A 29 19.74 2.94 6.79
CA THR A 29 20.39 2.16 7.84
C THR A 29 19.37 1.62 8.84
N GLU A 30 19.76 0.61 9.61
CA GLU A 30 18.95 0.11 10.73
C GLU A 30 18.60 1.22 11.73
N ALA A 31 19.51 2.17 11.97
CA ALA A 31 19.27 3.31 12.86
C ALA A 31 18.19 4.26 12.30
N ASP A 32 18.14 4.46 10.98
CA ASP A 32 17.11 5.30 10.36
C ASP A 32 15.71 4.70 10.59
N LEU A 33 15.59 3.37 10.52
CA LEU A 33 14.32 2.66 10.72
C LEU A 33 13.86 2.59 12.18
N GLN A 34 14.68 3.03 13.13
CA GLN A 34 14.28 3.19 14.54
C GLN A 34 13.72 4.59 14.84
N ALA A 35 13.67 5.49 13.86
CA ALA A 35 13.02 6.79 14.03
C ALA A 35 11.49 6.62 14.26
N PRO A 36 10.82 7.63 14.85
CA PRO A 36 9.35 7.64 14.96
C PRO A 36 8.69 7.42 13.59
N ARG A 37 7.54 6.73 13.57
CA ARG A 37 6.86 6.31 12.32
C ARG A 37 6.49 7.49 11.44
N GLU A 38 6.05 8.57 12.05
CA GLU A 38 5.71 9.84 11.39
C GLU A 38 6.91 10.53 10.72
N SER A 39 8.13 10.10 11.02
CA SER A 39 9.37 10.60 10.42
C SER A 39 9.93 9.65 9.35
N LEU A 40 9.32 8.48 9.16
CA LEU A 40 9.68 7.53 8.11
C LEU A 40 8.86 7.79 6.84
N GLY A 41 9.27 7.17 5.74
CA GLY A 41 8.66 7.34 4.43
C GLY A 41 9.41 8.34 3.55
N GLY A 42 8.86 8.58 2.35
CA GLY A 42 9.48 9.48 1.39
C GLY A 42 8.70 9.70 0.11
N TYR A 43 9.18 10.68 -0.66
CA TYR A 43 8.64 11.06 -1.95
C TYR A 43 9.59 10.65 -3.06
N LEU A 44 9.14 9.75 -3.94
CA LEU A 44 9.95 9.21 -5.02
C LEU A 44 9.52 9.81 -6.36
N ILE A 45 10.50 10.24 -7.16
CA ILE A 45 10.25 10.72 -8.52
C ILE A 45 9.95 9.50 -9.38
N SER A 46 8.79 9.49 -10.03
CA SER A 46 8.40 8.41 -10.95
C SER A 46 8.29 8.94 -12.38
N SER A 47 8.67 8.10 -13.32
CA SER A 47 8.44 8.29 -14.76
C SER A 47 7.08 7.73 -15.21
N HIS A 48 6.33 7.10 -14.30
CA HIS A 48 5.06 6.42 -14.56
C HIS A 48 3.88 7.13 -13.85
N VAL A 49 3.94 8.46 -13.78
CA VAL A 49 2.80 9.27 -13.34
C VAL A 49 1.61 8.99 -14.29
N PRO A 50 0.38 8.76 -13.77
CA PRO A 50 -0.80 8.57 -14.62
C PRO A 50 -0.98 9.71 -15.62
N ALA A 51 -1.35 9.39 -16.85
CA ALA A 51 -1.45 10.38 -17.93
C ALA A 51 -2.54 11.44 -17.68
N ASP A 52 -3.56 11.10 -16.91
CA ASP A 52 -4.64 11.98 -16.47
C ASP A 52 -4.31 12.80 -15.21
N HIS A 53 -3.15 12.54 -14.58
CA HIS A 53 -2.71 13.33 -13.44
C HIS A 53 -2.37 14.76 -13.89
N PRO A 54 -2.92 15.80 -13.24
CA PRO A 54 -2.75 17.19 -13.69
C PRO A 54 -1.33 17.74 -13.49
N ASP A 55 -0.53 17.09 -12.65
CA ASP A 55 0.90 17.35 -12.50
C ASP A 55 1.73 16.17 -13.05
N PRO A 56 2.35 16.28 -14.22
CA PRO A 56 3.22 15.22 -14.77
C PRO A 56 4.53 15.05 -13.98
N GLY A 57 4.86 16.00 -13.08
CA GLY A 57 6.00 15.94 -12.16
C GLY A 57 5.64 15.42 -10.76
N ALA A 58 4.47 14.81 -10.61
CA ALA A 58 4.02 14.28 -9.33
C ALA A 58 4.99 13.24 -8.76
N ARG A 59 5.10 13.21 -7.43
CA ARG A 59 5.97 12.26 -6.72
C ARG A 59 5.12 11.19 -6.03
N ALA A 60 5.59 9.96 -6.05
CA ALA A 60 4.98 8.84 -5.36
C ALA A 60 5.29 8.92 -3.86
N VAL A 61 4.26 8.88 -3.03
CA VAL A 61 4.37 8.90 -1.56
C VAL A 61 4.43 7.46 -1.07
N TYR A 62 5.47 7.14 -0.29
CA TYR A 62 5.62 5.85 0.36
C TYR A 62 5.85 6.03 1.85
N GLU A 63 5.07 5.35 2.67
CA GLU A 63 5.13 5.46 4.13
C GLU A 63 4.90 4.08 4.75
N PRO A 64 5.54 3.75 5.89
CA PRO A 64 5.18 2.54 6.62
C PRO A 64 3.78 2.67 7.25
N ASP A 65 3.16 1.53 7.58
CA ASP A 65 2.02 1.52 8.50
C ASP A 65 2.48 1.77 9.95
N SER A 66 1.52 2.07 10.81
CA SER A 66 1.73 2.19 12.26
C SER A 66 2.13 0.84 12.88
N GLU A 67 2.63 0.90 14.10
CA GLU A 67 2.94 -0.31 14.86
C GLU A 67 1.67 -1.14 15.08
N PRO A 68 1.75 -2.48 14.99
CA PRO A 68 2.95 -3.32 15.06
C PRO A 68 3.58 -3.69 13.71
N MET A 69 3.18 -3.07 12.59
CA MET A 69 3.75 -3.39 11.27
C MET A 69 5.23 -3.06 11.17
N ARG A 70 5.94 -3.77 10.29
CA ARG A 70 7.39 -3.63 10.15
C ARG A 70 7.77 -2.25 9.60
N ALA A 71 8.88 -1.68 10.07
CA ALA A 71 9.38 -0.37 9.60
C ALA A 71 10.01 -0.43 8.20
N ASP A 72 10.38 -1.62 7.74
CA ASP A 72 11.04 -1.86 6.47
C ASP A 72 10.08 -2.22 5.32
N LEU A 73 8.77 -2.08 5.54
CA LEU A 73 7.75 -2.18 4.50
C LEU A 73 7.08 -0.82 4.34
N TRP A 74 7.25 -0.18 3.20
CA TRP A 74 6.62 1.11 2.91
C TRP A 74 5.58 0.95 1.81
N PHE A 75 4.38 1.44 2.07
CA PHE A 75 3.24 1.33 1.18
C PHE A 75 3.06 2.59 0.37
N PHE A 76 2.77 2.42 -0.91
CA PHE A 76 2.37 3.53 -1.75
C PHE A 76 1.04 4.11 -1.23
N ARG A 77 1.08 5.37 -0.81
CA ARG A 77 -0.09 6.12 -0.32
C ARG A 77 -0.75 6.96 -1.40
N GLY A 78 -0.06 7.25 -2.50
CA GLY A 78 -0.58 8.08 -3.60
C GLY A 78 0.47 9.02 -4.19
N TRP A 79 0.00 10.11 -4.81
CA TRP A 79 0.81 11.10 -5.50
C TRP A 79 0.80 12.44 -4.73
N VAL A 80 1.79 13.31 -4.95
CA VAL A 80 1.84 14.71 -4.43
C VAL A 80 2.21 15.64 -5.60
N PRO A 81 1.65 16.86 -5.75
CA PRO A 81 1.11 17.80 -4.74
C PRO A 81 -0.38 17.77 -4.46
N LEU A 82 -1.18 16.96 -5.16
CA LEU A 82 -2.64 16.94 -4.92
C LEU A 82 -3.04 16.28 -3.59
N GLY A 83 -2.08 15.81 -2.80
CA GLY A 83 -2.35 14.66 -1.92
C GLY A 83 -2.65 13.45 -2.80
N PRO A 84 -2.88 12.26 -2.23
CA PRO A 84 -3.04 11.06 -3.02
C PRO A 84 -4.05 11.34 -4.13
N TYR A 85 -3.79 10.89 -5.36
CA TYR A 85 -4.81 10.88 -6.39
C TYR A 85 -5.88 9.92 -5.86
N ASP A 86 -6.77 10.48 -5.05
CA ASP A 86 -7.14 9.87 -3.78
C ASP A 86 -7.81 8.54 -4.06
N PRO A 87 -7.15 7.40 -3.78
CA PRO A 87 -7.82 6.15 -4.08
C PRO A 87 -8.92 5.89 -3.06
N GLU A 88 -9.06 6.65 -1.96
CA GLU A 88 -10.34 6.71 -1.26
C GLU A 88 -11.48 7.28 -2.12
N LEU A 89 -11.19 7.94 -3.25
CA LEU A 89 -12.19 8.26 -4.28
C LEU A 89 -12.58 7.01 -5.08
N ARG A 90 -11.65 6.06 -5.27
CA ARG A 90 -11.94 4.77 -5.89
C ARG A 90 -12.46 3.82 -4.81
N ARG A 91 -13.74 3.94 -4.49
CA ARG A 91 -14.44 2.97 -3.62
C ARG A 91 -15.30 2.07 -4.46
N ALA A 92 -15.37 0.80 -4.08
CA ALA A 92 -16.36 -0.10 -4.65
C ALA A 92 -17.76 0.30 -4.16
N ASP A 93 -18.75 0.21 -5.06
CA ASP A 93 -20.15 0.51 -4.71
C ASP A 93 -20.77 -0.54 -3.77
N ARG A 94 -20.20 -1.75 -3.77
CA ARG A 94 -20.67 -2.89 -3.00
C ARG A 94 -19.51 -3.70 -2.49
N HIS A 95 -19.68 -4.17 -1.26
CA HIS A 95 -18.73 -5.02 -0.55
C HIS A 95 -19.44 -6.29 -0.11
N GLN A 96 -18.70 -7.39 -0.07
CA GLN A 96 -19.12 -8.66 0.50
C GLN A 96 -18.05 -9.17 1.45
N GLY A 97 -18.47 -9.85 2.52
CA GLY A 97 -17.55 -10.48 3.46
C GLY A 97 -16.68 -11.52 2.79
N VAL A 98 -15.39 -11.51 3.10
CA VAL A 98 -14.41 -12.44 2.53
C VAL A 98 -13.49 -13.00 3.59
N THR A 99 -12.87 -14.14 3.28
CA THR A 99 -11.75 -14.66 4.06
C THR A 99 -10.45 -14.35 3.34
N VAL A 100 -9.55 -13.64 4.01
CA VAL A 100 -8.25 -13.21 3.47
C VAL A 100 -7.13 -14.11 3.99
N VAL A 101 -6.16 -14.40 3.12
CA VAL A 101 -4.89 -15.01 3.47
C VAL A 101 -3.81 -13.93 3.39
N LEU A 102 -3.09 -13.74 4.50
CA LEU A 102 -1.93 -12.87 4.58
C LEU A 102 -0.64 -13.69 4.48
N ASP A 103 0.40 -13.13 3.89
CA ASP A 103 1.74 -13.71 3.95
C ASP A 103 2.48 -13.38 5.26
N HIS A 104 3.74 -13.81 5.33
CA HIS A 104 4.60 -13.56 6.50
C HIS A 104 4.88 -12.08 6.79
N ASP A 105 4.67 -11.21 5.81
CA ASP A 105 4.85 -9.76 5.90
C ASP A 105 3.54 -9.03 6.23
N GLY A 106 2.43 -9.77 6.37
CA GLY A 106 1.10 -9.19 6.59
C GLY A 106 0.43 -8.69 5.30
N LEU A 107 0.98 -9.02 4.13
CA LEU A 107 0.41 -8.61 2.85
C LEU A 107 -0.71 -9.54 2.43
N VAL A 108 -1.79 -8.99 1.88
CA VAL A 108 -2.87 -9.76 1.28
C VAL A 108 -2.33 -10.49 0.04
N VAL A 109 -2.44 -11.82 0.01
CA VAL A 109 -2.02 -12.65 -1.13
C VAL A 109 -3.17 -13.36 -1.82
N GLU A 110 -4.24 -13.67 -1.08
CA GLU A 110 -5.41 -14.37 -1.60
C GLU A 110 -6.64 -13.99 -0.77
N TRP A 111 -7.82 -14.00 -1.38
CA TRP A 111 -9.08 -13.97 -0.64
C TRP A 111 -10.13 -14.87 -1.28
N THR A 112 -11.06 -15.33 -0.48
CA THR A 112 -12.20 -16.14 -0.94
C THR A 112 -13.49 -15.36 -0.74
N SER A 113 -14.27 -15.25 -1.82
CA SER A 113 -15.63 -14.72 -1.82
C SER A 113 -16.63 -15.76 -2.35
N ASP A 114 -17.92 -15.41 -2.40
CA ASP A 114 -18.97 -16.27 -2.97
C ASP A 114 -18.71 -16.61 -4.46
N ASP A 115 -17.99 -15.74 -5.18
CA ASP A 115 -17.63 -15.91 -6.58
C ASP A 115 -16.41 -16.83 -6.79
N GLY A 116 -15.68 -17.14 -5.71
CA GLY A 116 -14.53 -18.04 -5.72
C GLY A 116 -13.28 -17.47 -5.06
N VAL A 117 -12.14 -18.08 -5.40
CA VAL A 117 -10.81 -17.72 -4.87
C VAL A 117 -10.14 -16.72 -5.81
N HIS A 118 -9.63 -15.64 -5.23
CA HIS A 118 -8.95 -14.54 -5.93
C HIS A 118 -7.53 -14.41 -5.41
N ARG A 119 -6.55 -14.35 -6.31
CA ARG A 119 -5.14 -14.18 -5.95
C ARG A 119 -4.68 -12.78 -6.29
N VAL A 120 -3.94 -12.17 -5.37
CA VAL A 120 -3.36 -10.85 -5.59
C VAL A 120 -2.22 -11.00 -6.60
N ASP A 121 -2.44 -10.49 -7.81
CA ASP A 121 -1.39 -10.31 -8.81
C ASP A 121 -0.48 -9.14 -8.44
N ARG A 122 -1.09 -8.11 -7.83
CA ARG A 122 -0.41 -6.85 -7.50
C ARG A 122 -1.15 -6.09 -6.41
N VAL A 123 -0.42 -5.62 -5.40
CA VAL A 123 -0.90 -4.52 -4.55
C VAL A 123 -0.73 -3.22 -5.35
N LEU A 124 -1.77 -2.41 -5.42
CA LEU A 124 -1.77 -1.11 -6.09
C LEU A 124 -1.44 -0.01 -5.09
N ALA A 125 -2.04 -0.07 -3.90
CA ALA A 125 -1.88 0.92 -2.84
C ALA A 125 -2.51 0.41 -1.53
N HIS A 126 -2.17 1.04 -0.41
CA HIS A 126 -2.70 0.70 0.90
C HIS A 126 -2.80 1.95 1.79
N TRP A 127 -3.85 2.03 2.61
CA TRP A 127 -4.03 3.04 3.66
C TRP A 127 -4.46 2.36 4.94
N GLU A 128 -3.79 2.71 6.03
CA GLU A 128 -4.26 2.42 7.38
C GLU A 128 -5.38 3.38 7.73
N ALA A 129 -6.37 2.92 8.49
CA ALA A 129 -7.38 3.81 9.05
C ALA A 129 -6.71 4.83 9.98
N SER A 130 -6.63 6.10 9.59
CA SER A 130 -6.11 7.17 10.45
C SER A 130 -7.23 7.97 11.14
N GLY A 131 -7.27 7.99 12.47
CA GLY A 131 -8.14 8.90 13.23
C GLY A 131 -8.22 8.60 14.74
N GLU A 132 -8.48 9.63 15.56
CA GLU A 132 -8.79 9.50 17.01
C GLU A 132 -10.14 8.79 17.29
N ASP A 133 -10.97 8.61 16.25
CA ASP A 133 -12.19 7.79 16.28
C ASP A 133 -11.95 6.51 15.47
N ASP A 134 -11.58 5.42 16.16
CA ASP A 134 -11.26 4.03 15.76
C ASP A 134 -12.26 3.29 14.83
N LEU A 135 -13.01 3.99 13.97
CA LEU A 135 -14.12 3.43 13.18
C LEU A 135 -13.81 3.28 11.67
N GLY A 136 -12.62 3.65 11.23
CA GLY A 136 -12.16 3.44 9.85
C GLY A 136 -11.78 1.98 9.57
N ALA A 137 -11.61 1.65 8.30
CA ALA A 137 -11.08 0.36 7.87
C ALA A 137 -9.75 0.58 7.16
N ASP A 138 -8.79 -0.33 7.32
CA ASP A 138 -7.62 -0.32 6.46
C ASP A 138 -8.05 -0.71 5.05
N VAL A 139 -7.58 0.02 4.07
CA VAL A 139 -7.99 -0.14 2.68
C VAL A 139 -6.82 -0.66 1.87
N TRP A 140 -7.04 -1.77 1.17
CA TRP A 140 -6.11 -2.34 0.23
C TRP A 140 -6.69 -2.25 -1.17
N HIS A 141 -5.98 -1.60 -2.08
CA HIS A 141 -6.28 -1.70 -3.49
C HIS A 141 -5.37 -2.74 -4.11
N VAL A 142 -5.97 -3.76 -4.70
CA VAL A 142 -5.25 -4.89 -5.27
C VAL A 142 -5.77 -5.20 -6.67
N ARG A 143 -4.96 -5.89 -7.45
CA ARG A 143 -5.36 -6.47 -8.73
C ARG A 143 -5.38 -7.98 -8.63
N SER A 144 -6.43 -8.60 -9.15
CA SER A 144 -6.60 -10.04 -9.29
C SER A 144 -7.20 -10.34 -10.65
N ALA A 145 -6.55 -11.23 -11.41
CA ALA A 145 -6.93 -11.61 -12.77
C ALA A 145 -7.20 -10.42 -13.71
N GLY A 146 -6.41 -9.35 -13.58
CA GLY A 146 -6.56 -8.13 -14.38
C GLY A 146 -7.68 -7.18 -13.94
N VAL A 147 -8.37 -7.48 -12.84
CA VAL A 147 -9.44 -6.65 -12.26
C VAL A 147 -8.95 -5.98 -10.98
N ASP A 148 -9.26 -4.70 -10.79
CA ASP A 148 -8.94 -3.98 -9.56
C ASP A 148 -10.03 -4.20 -8.51
N TRP A 149 -9.61 -4.37 -7.26
CA TRP A 149 -10.46 -4.63 -6.09
C TRP A 149 -10.06 -3.73 -4.93
N GLU A 150 -11.05 -3.36 -4.14
CA GLU A 150 -10.91 -2.76 -2.82
C GLU A 150 -11.16 -3.85 -1.79
N LEU A 151 -10.19 -4.10 -0.91
CA LEU A 151 -10.36 -4.90 0.29
C LEU A 151 -10.36 -3.97 1.50
N ARG A 152 -11.28 -4.18 2.42
CA ARG A 152 -11.39 -3.42 3.66
C ARG A 152 -11.19 -4.32 4.85
N HIS A 153 -10.29 -3.94 5.74
CA HIS A 153 -10.01 -4.62 6.99
C HIS A 153 -10.55 -3.77 8.14
N HIS A 154 -11.58 -4.28 8.82
CA HIS A 154 -12.26 -3.56 9.89
C HIS A 154 -11.75 -3.95 11.28
N ALA A 155 -11.38 -5.22 11.43
CA ALA A 155 -10.99 -5.84 12.69
C ALA A 155 -10.39 -7.22 12.36
N PRO A 156 -9.73 -7.90 13.33
CA PRO A 156 -9.25 -9.26 13.13
C PRO A 156 -10.34 -10.16 12.53
N ASP A 157 -10.00 -10.84 11.43
CA ASP A 157 -10.87 -11.73 10.66
C ASP A 157 -12.13 -11.06 10.04
N MET A 158 -12.24 -9.73 10.06
CA MET A 158 -13.31 -8.97 9.42
C MET A 158 -12.81 -8.25 8.19
N TRP A 159 -12.98 -8.93 7.06
CA TRP A 159 -12.62 -8.41 5.75
C TRP A 159 -13.82 -8.35 4.83
N ASP A 160 -13.89 -7.28 4.05
CA ASP A 160 -14.82 -7.18 2.94
C ASP A 160 -14.09 -6.88 1.63
N ALA A 161 -14.60 -7.39 0.52
CA ALA A 161 -14.08 -7.13 -0.82
C ALA A 161 -15.15 -6.50 -1.72
N GLY A 162 -14.76 -5.52 -2.52
CA GLY A 162 -15.59 -4.93 -3.56
C GLY A 162 -14.78 -4.70 -4.83
N GLN A 163 -15.38 -4.98 -5.99
CA GLN A 163 -14.72 -4.74 -7.27
C GLN A 163 -14.70 -3.23 -7.56
N LEU A 164 -13.52 -2.70 -7.90
CA LEU A 164 -13.39 -1.31 -8.34
C LEU A 164 -13.81 -1.20 -9.80
N LEU A 165 -14.77 -0.34 -10.07
CA LEU A 165 -15.11 0.02 -11.44
C LEU A 165 -13.92 0.75 -12.06
N THR A 166 -13.47 0.29 -13.22
CA THR A 166 -12.61 1.12 -14.06
C THR A 166 -13.45 2.29 -14.52
N SER A 167 -13.01 3.52 -14.29
CA SER A 167 -13.64 4.70 -14.89
C SER A 167 -13.70 4.48 -16.40
N GLU A 168 -14.89 4.21 -16.94
CA GLU A 168 -15.10 4.15 -18.38
C GLU A 168 -14.71 5.51 -18.94
N THR A 169 -13.76 5.50 -19.89
CA THR A 169 -13.23 6.69 -20.55
C THR A 169 -14.14 7.10 -21.72
#